data_AF-A0A2P8QWE9-F1
#
_entry.id   AF-A0A2P8QWE9-F1
#
_cell.length_a   1.000
_cell.length_b   1.000
_cell.length_c   1.000
_cell.angle_alpha   90.00
_cell.angle_beta   90.00
_cell.angle_gamma   90.00
#
_symmetry.space_group_name_H-M   'P 1'
#
loop_
_entity.id
_entity.type
_entity.pdbx_description
1 polymer ?
#
loop_
_entity_poly.entity_id
_entity_poly.type
_entity_poly.pdbx_seq_one_letter_code
_entity_poly.pdbx_strand_id
1 'polypeptide(L)'
;MDTREDSYIPIPELCPKLSQKWAQIACNKGARELFLHNLRDFYLVEEKYSDLLLGGIQGYKEDLGDIVKRMPLTTKTPALVCNSTPEKPGYGLCISALKLGNNLVAVWVLGHSDSNKAALEQQAKTIRALVQFGFAEKEDFAALEAVLHNAHN
;
A
#
# COMPACT_ATOMS: atom_id res chain seq x y z
N MET A 1 -12.76 -30.41 6.42
CA MET A 1 -11.61 -29.62 6.92
C MET A 1 -11.04 -30.41 8.08
N ASP A 2 -9.89 -31.05 7.87
CA ASP A 2 -9.21 -31.80 8.93
C ASP A 2 -8.25 -30.84 9.65
N THR A 3 -8.65 -30.37 10.82
CA THR A 3 -7.89 -29.40 11.63
C THR A 3 -6.79 -30.08 12.45
N ARG A 4 -6.53 -31.38 12.26
CA ARG A 4 -5.52 -32.15 13.02
C ARG A 4 -4.10 -31.92 12.53
N GLU A 5 -3.92 -31.32 11.35
CA GLU A 5 -2.61 -30.97 10.77
C GLU A 5 -2.31 -29.45 10.86
N ASP A 6 -3.22 -28.66 11.40
CA ASP A 6 -3.02 -27.22 11.61
C ASP A 6 -1.97 -27.00 12.71
N SER A 7 -0.71 -26.94 12.30
CA SER A 7 0.42 -26.65 13.17
C SER A 7 0.63 -25.14 13.25
N TYR A 8 0.49 -24.58 14.45
CA TYR A 8 0.83 -23.19 14.72
C TYR A 8 2.35 -23.02 14.70
N ILE A 9 2.85 -22.24 13.74
CA ILE A 9 4.26 -21.84 13.68
C ILE A 9 4.35 -20.42 14.27
N PRO A 10 5.07 -20.21 15.39
CA PRO A 10 5.30 -18.88 15.92
C PRO A 10 5.97 -17.95 14.88
N ILE A 11 5.58 -16.67 14.85
CA ILE A 11 6.13 -15.67 13.91
C ILE A 11 7.67 -15.69 13.85
N PRO A 12 8.43 -15.72 14.98
CA PRO A 12 9.90 -15.76 14.93
C PRO A 12 10.47 -16.97 14.18
N GLU A 13 9.74 -18.09 14.17
CA GLU A 13 10.13 -19.31 13.45
C GLU A 13 9.64 -19.30 12.00
N LEU A 14 8.58 -18.55 11.70
CA LEU A 14 8.03 -18.39 10.35
C LEU A 14 8.85 -17.41 9.51
N CYS A 15 9.24 -16.25 10.06
CA CYS A 15 9.92 -15.20 9.31
C CYS A 15 11.14 -15.66 8.49
N PRO A 16 12.11 -16.44 9.04
CA PRO A 16 13.26 -16.89 8.25
C PRO A 16 12.89 -17.92 7.16
N LYS A 17 11.67 -18.48 7.18
CA LYS A 17 11.19 -19.45 6.19
C LYS A 17 10.48 -18.80 5.00
N LEU A 18 10.24 -17.49 5.03
CA LEU A 18 9.62 -16.77 3.92
C LEU A 18 10.58 -16.75 2.72
N SER A 19 10.08 -16.99 1.51
CA SER A 19 10.91 -17.07 0.31
C SER A 19 11.49 -15.72 -0.12
N GLN A 20 10.76 -14.63 0.09
CA GLN A 20 11.16 -13.28 -0.33
C GLN A 20 11.89 -12.56 0.79
N LYS A 21 13.04 -11.97 0.49
CA LYS A 21 13.87 -11.23 1.45
C LYS A 21 13.14 -10.02 2.04
N TRP A 22 12.38 -9.28 1.23
CA TRP A 22 11.56 -8.17 1.74
C TRP A 22 10.54 -8.67 2.78
N ALA A 23 9.96 -9.85 2.58
CA ALA A 23 8.95 -10.43 3.47
C ALA A 23 9.59 -10.93 4.77
N GLN A 24 10.76 -11.59 4.68
CA GLN A 24 11.56 -11.98 5.86
C GLN A 24 11.87 -10.77 6.73
N ILE A 25 12.29 -9.67 6.10
CA ILE A 25 12.65 -8.41 6.76
C ILE A 25 11.40 -7.78 7.38
N ALA A 26 10.33 -7.57 6.63
CA ALA A 26 9.08 -7.01 7.15
C ALA A 26 8.46 -7.84 8.30
N CYS A 27 8.62 -9.17 8.25
CA CYS A 27 8.14 -10.09 9.28
C CYS A 27 8.94 -9.97 10.59
N ASN A 28 10.26 -9.78 10.49
CA ASN A 28 11.12 -9.62 11.66
C ASN A 28 10.89 -8.24 12.30
N LYS A 29 10.34 -8.21 13.52
CA LYS A 29 9.99 -6.97 14.28
C LYS A 29 11.06 -5.86 14.30
N GLY A 30 12.35 -6.21 14.13
CA GLY A 30 13.48 -5.26 14.10
C GLY A 30 13.74 -4.57 12.76
N ALA A 31 13.14 -5.02 11.66
CA ALA A 31 13.35 -4.45 10.33
C ALA A 31 12.28 -3.41 9.93
N ARG A 32 11.57 -2.94 10.95
CA ARG A 32 10.47 -1.98 10.89
C ARG A 32 10.89 -0.62 10.31
N GLU A 33 12.13 -0.18 10.46
CA GLU A 33 12.53 1.16 10.00
C GLU A 33 12.51 1.30 8.48
N LEU A 34 12.97 0.28 7.74
CA LEU A 34 13.07 0.38 6.27
C LEU A 34 11.69 0.56 5.60
N PHE A 35 10.66 -0.10 6.13
CA PHE A 35 9.31 -0.11 5.55
C PHE A 35 8.34 0.86 6.24
N LEU A 36 8.34 0.99 7.57
CA LEU A 36 7.35 1.83 8.28
C LEU A 36 7.44 3.31 7.92
N HIS A 37 8.64 3.82 7.62
CA HIS A 37 8.80 5.22 7.25
C HIS A 37 8.40 5.51 5.80
N ASN A 38 8.42 4.49 4.94
CA ASN A 38 8.39 4.66 3.49
C ASN A 38 7.15 4.08 2.82
N LEU A 39 6.45 3.18 3.51
CA LEU A 39 5.32 2.42 2.99
C LEU A 39 4.19 2.44 4.02
N ARG A 40 3.14 3.20 3.72
CA ARG A 40 1.89 3.12 4.48
C ARG A 40 1.11 1.88 4.08
N ASP A 41 0.18 1.48 4.94
CA ASP A 41 -0.77 0.41 4.61
C ASP A 41 -1.49 0.76 3.31
N PHE A 42 -1.44 -0.19 2.38
CA PHE A 42 -2.03 -0.07 1.05
C PHE A 42 -2.58 -1.42 0.61
N TYR A 43 -3.52 -1.37 -0.30
CA TYR A 43 -4.13 -2.51 -0.94
C TYR A 43 -3.67 -2.58 -2.39
N LEU A 44 -3.40 -3.80 -2.85
CA LEU A 44 -3.27 -4.09 -4.28
C LEU A 44 -4.53 -4.80 -4.74
N VAL A 45 -5.18 -4.21 -5.73
CA VAL A 45 -6.42 -4.75 -6.29
C VAL A 45 -6.33 -4.79 -7.80
N GLU A 46 -6.92 -5.83 -8.40
CA GLU A 46 -7.20 -5.79 -9.83
C GLU A 46 -8.31 -4.76 -10.08
N GLU A 47 -8.15 -3.92 -11.09
CA GLU A 47 -9.02 -2.78 -11.42
C GLU A 47 -10.48 -3.20 -11.56
N LYS A 48 -10.74 -4.42 -12.07
CA LYS A 48 -12.10 -4.96 -12.22
C LYS A 48 -12.76 -5.41 -10.91
N TYR A 49 -11.98 -5.55 -9.83
CA TYR A 49 -12.43 -6.02 -8.52
C TYR A 49 -12.34 -4.96 -7.43
N SER A 50 -12.09 -3.70 -7.77
CA SER A 50 -11.97 -2.62 -6.79
C SER A 50 -13.19 -2.49 -5.87
N ASP A 51 -14.38 -2.82 -6.36
CA ASP A 51 -15.64 -2.73 -5.59
C ASP A 51 -15.81 -3.83 -4.54
N LEU A 52 -15.19 -4.99 -4.77
CA LEU A 52 -15.43 -6.17 -3.95
C LEU A 52 -14.49 -6.24 -2.76
N LEU A 53 -13.33 -5.60 -2.88
CA LEU A 53 -12.19 -5.82 -1.97
C LEU A 53 -11.92 -4.65 -1.02
N LEU A 54 -12.50 -3.47 -1.29
CA LEU A 54 -12.03 -2.24 -0.67
C LEU A 54 -12.92 -1.72 0.48
N GLY A 55 -14.18 -2.15 0.59
CA GLY A 55 -15.06 -1.89 1.73
C GLY A 55 -15.27 -0.42 2.11
N GLY A 56 -15.92 -0.19 3.25
CA GLY A 56 -16.17 1.16 3.76
C GLY A 56 -15.02 1.69 4.63
N ILE A 57 -14.66 2.96 4.45
CA ILE A 57 -13.75 3.68 5.36
C ILE A 57 -14.57 4.54 6.31
N GLN A 58 -14.25 4.48 7.60
CA GLN A 58 -14.89 5.33 8.61
C GLN A 58 -14.72 6.82 8.25
N GLY A 59 -15.84 7.53 8.14
CA GLY A 59 -15.86 8.93 7.74
C GLY A 59 -16.22 9.16 6.27
N TYR A 60 -16.25 8.14 5.41
CA TYR A 60 -16.86 8.22 4.08
C TYR A 60 -18.26 7.64 4.10
N LYS A 61 -19.19 8.27 3.35
CA LYS A 61 -20.56 7.75 3.12
C LYS A 61 -20.66 6.88 1.85
N GLU A 62 -19.55 6.74 1.14
CA GLU A 62 -19.40 6.06 -0.16
C GLU A 62 -18.41 4.90 0.03
N ASP A 63 -18.57 3.82 -0.73
CA ASP A 63 -17.64 2.70 -0.72
C ASP A 63 -16.30 3.10 -1.37
N LEU A 64 -15.20 2.55 -0.86
CA LEU A 64 -13.87 2.85 -1.37
C LEU A 64 -13.72 2.46 -2.85
N GLY A 65 -14.37 1.38 -3.30
CA GLY A 65 -14.35 0.95 -4.69
C GLY A 65 -14.97 1.96 -5.65
N ASP A 66 -16.13 2.52 -5.28
CA ASP A 66 -16.82 3.54 -6.08
C ASP A 66 -16.00 4.83 -6.18
N ILE A 67 -15.35 5.23 -5.09
CA ILE A 67 -14.44 6.38 -5.07
C ILE A 67 -13.27 6.16 -6.03
N VAL A 68 -12.65 4.97 -6.01
CA VAL A 68 -11.49 4.65 -6.85
C VAL A 68 -11.86 4.62 -8.34
N LYS A 69 -13.04 4.09 -8.70
CA LYS A 69 -13.52 4.05 -10.10
C LYS A 69 -13.62 5.41 -10.77
N ARG A 70 -14.06 6.42 -10.02
CA ARG A 70 -14.23 7.79 -10.54
C ARG A 70 -12.94 8.61 -10.49
N MET A 71 -11.86 8.09 -9.92
CA MET A 71 -10.57 8.77 -9.94
C MET A 71 -9.95 8.73 -11.33
N PRO A 72 -9.33 9.84 -11.80
CA PRO A 72 -8.57 9.86 -13.04
C PRO A 72 -7.19 9.18 -12.81
N LEU A 73 -7.18 7.86 -12.73
CA LEU A 73 -5.97 7.09 -12.45
C LEU A 73 -5.00 7.12 -13.63
N THR A 74 -3.73 7.39 -13.34
CA THR A 74 -2.63 7.30 -14.30
C THR A 74 -1.52 6.42 -13.76
N THR A 75 -0.59 6.01 -14.62
CA THR A 75 0.61 5.28 -14.20
C THR A 75 1.71 6.19 -13.66
N LYS A 76 1.57 7.51 -13.78
CA LYS A 76 2.64 8.48 -13.45
C LYS A 76 2.43 9.15 -12.10
N THR A 77 1.22 9.60 -11.82
CA THR A 77 0.90 10.36 -10.60
C THR A 77 -0.27 9.72 -9.86
N PRO A 78 -0.21 9.64 -8.53
CA PRO A 78 -1.34 9.17 -7.74
C PRO A 78 -2.51 10.16 -7.83
N ALA A 79 -3.73 9.65 -7.91
CA ALA A 79 -4.94 10.44 -7.72
C ALA A 79 -5.24 10.56 -6.22
N LEU A 80 -5.98 11.61 -5.84
CA LEU A 80 -6.33 11.89 -4.46
C LEU A 80 -7.78 12.40 -4.39
N VAL A 81 -8.57 11.84 -3.47
CA VAL A 81 -9.88 12.35 -3.09
C VAL A 81 -9.90 12.47 -1.58
N CYS A 82 -10.27 13.65 -1.06
CA CYS A 82 -10.40 13.89 0.37
C CYS A 82 -11.85 14.14 0.72
N ASN A 83 -12.31 13.57 1.84
CA ASN A 83 -13.58 13.96 2.41
C ASN A 83 -13.38 15.24 3.24
N SER A 84 -13.54 16.39 2.59
CA SER A 84 -13.63 17.67 3.28
C SER A 84 -15.10 18.05 3.42
N THR A 85 -15.63 18.09 4.64
CA THR A 85 -16.96 18.65 4.88
C THR A 85 -16.86 20.18 4.99
N PRO A 86 -17.91 20.93 4.59
CA PRO A 86 -17.95 22.39 4.77
C PRO A 86 -17.77 22.82 6.23
N GLU A 87 -18.14 21.96 7.18
CA GLU A 87 -18.09 22.22 8.62
C GLU A 87 -16.68 22.02 9.23
N LYS A 88 -15.82 21.23 8.58
CA LYS A 88 -14.43 21.00 9.00
C LYS A 88 -13.49 20.85 7.79
N PRO A 89 -13.26 21.94 7.02
CA PRO A 89 -12.27 21.92 5.97
C PRO A 89 -10.89 21.60 6.58
N GLY A 90 -10.32 20.47 6.20
CA GLY A 90 -8.98 20.05 6.65
C GLY A 90 -8.92 18.94 7.70
N TYR A 91 -10.06 18.45 8.20
CA TYR A 91 -10.11 17.27 9.06
C TYR A 91 -10.79 16.11 8.33
N GLY A 92 -10.03 15.06 8.00
CA GLY A 92 -10.59 13.89 7.34
C GLY A 92 -9.54 12.94 6.80
N LEU A 93 -10.00 11.76 6.40
CA LEU A 93 -9.20 10.81 5.64
C LEU A 93 -9.25 11.19 4.16
N CYS A 94 -8.14 11.03 3.47
CA CYS A 94 -8.05 11.06 2.03
C CYS A 94 -7.75 9.67 1.51
N ILE A 95 -8.31 9.37 0.35
CA ILE A 95 -8.03 8.15 -0.41
C ILE A 95 -7.13 8.54 -1.54
N SER A 96 -6.04 7.81 -1.68
CA SER A 96 -5.17 7.91 -2.85
C SER A 96 -5.10 6.59 -3.58
N ALA A 97 -5.00 6.67 -4.90
CA ALA A 97 -4.90 5.50 -5.75
C ALA A 97 -3.98 5.74 -6.93
N LEU A 98 -3.33 4.68 -7.40
CA LEU A 98 -2.37 4.72 -8.48
C LEU A 98 -2.48 3.47 -9.35
N LYS A 99 -2.49 3.67 -10.68
CA LYS A 99 -2.40 2.55 -11.62
C LYS A 99 -0.95 2.09 -11.73
N LEU A 100 -0.70 0.81 -11.53
CA LEU A 100 0.64 0.22 -11.59
C LEU A 100 0.95 -0.44 -12.94
N GLY A 101 -0.07 -0.64 -13.78
CA GLY A 101 0.02 -1.40 -15.04
C GLY A 101 -0.66 -2.76 -14.89
N ASN A 102 -0.86 -3.49 -16.01
CA ASN A 102 -1.48 -4.82 -16.03
C ASN A 102 -2.80 -4.94 -15.24
N ASN A 103 -3.66 -3.91 -15.33
CA ASN A 103 -4.91 -3.80 -14.57
C ASN A 103 -4.74 -3.84 -13.04
N LEU A 104 -3.56 -3.55 -12.51
CA LEU A 104 -3.31 -3.46 -11.08
C LEU A 104 -3.40 -2.02 -10.59
N VAL A 105 -4.12 -1.82 -9.49
CA VAL A 105 -4.27 -0.53 -8.81
C VAL A 105 -3.79 -0.68 -7.37
N ALA A 106 -2.95 0.27 -6.94
CA ALA A 106 -2.65 0.46 -5.52
C ALA A 106 -3.60 1.50 -4.93
N VAL A 107 -4.15 1.21 -3.76
CA VAL A 107 -5.06 2.09 -3.03
C VAL A 107 -4.60 2.22 -1.58
N TRP A 108 -4.51 3.44 -1.06
CA TRP A 108 -4.15 3.67 0.34
C TRP A 108 -4.93 4.83 0.93
N VAL A 109 -5.03 4.82 2.25
CA VAL A 109 -5.78 5.80 3.02
C VAL A 109 -4.79 6.59 3.86
N LEU A 110 -4.93 7.91 3.87
CA LEU A 110 -4.03 8.81 4.56
C LEU A 110 -4.82 9.91 5.29
N GLY A 111 -4.24 10.50 6.33
CA GLY A 111 -4.80 11.70 6.93
C GLY A 111 -4.61 12.91 6.01
N HIS A 112 -5.47 13.92 6.15
CA HIS A 112 -5.35 15.16 5.36
C HIS A 112 -3.97 15.84 5.50
N SER A 113 -3.33 15.79 6.68
CA SER A 113 -1.98 16.33 6.89
C SER A 113 -0.90 15.64 6.04
N ASP A 114 -1.15 14.41 5.62
CA ASP A 114 -0.22 13.59 4.85
C ASP A 114 -0.49 13.67 3.34
N SER A 115 -1.48 14.46 2.91
CA SER A 115 -1.94 14.52 1.52
C SER A 115 -1.20 15.55 0.66
N ASN A 116 -0.03 16.00 1.10
CA ASN A 116 0.81 16.87 0.29
C ASN A 116 1.42 16.10 -0.89
N LYS A 117 1.68 16.80 -1.98
CA LYS A 117 2.12 16.20 -3.25
C LYS A 117 3.40 15.39 -3.12
N ALA A 118 4.40 15.90 -2.41
CA ALA A 118 5.71 15.24 -2.27
C ALA A 118 5.58 13.90 -1.53
N ALA A 119 4.83 13.87 -0.43
CA ALA A 119 4.58 12.65 0.33
C ALA A 119 3.83 11.59 -0.51
N LEU A 120 2.83 12.01 -1.29
CA LEU A 120 2.09 11.11 -2.19
C LEU A 120 2.97 10.56 -3.30
N GLU A 121 3.79 11.39 -3.94
CA GLU A 121 4.73 10.96 -4.98
C GLU A 121 5.78 9.98 -4.43
N GLN A 122 6.26 10.22 -3.21
CA GLN A 122 7.21 9.33 -2.56
C GLN A 122 6.57 7.98 -2.21
N GLN A 123 5.35 7.96 -1.66
CA GLN A 123 4.61 6.71 -1.41
C GLN A 123 4.35 5.95 -2.71
N ALA A 124 3.92 6.64 -3.77
CA ALA A 124 3.72 6.06 -5.09
C ALA A 124 5.01 5.43 -5.64
N LYS A 125 6.16 6.09 -5.47
CA LYS A 125 7.48 5.57 -5.86
C LYS A 125 7.83 4.31 -5.08
N THR A 126 7.63 4.30 -3.76
CA THR A 126 7.91 3.14 -2.93
C THR A 126 7.01 1.95 -3.28
N ILE A 127 5.70 2.17 -3.44
CA ILE A 127 4.75 1.11 -3.82
C ILE A 127 5.12 0.51 -5.17
N ARG A 128 5.45 1.34 -6.18
CA ARG A 128 5.91 0.84 -7.49
C ARG A 128 7.16 -0.02 -7.35
N ALA A 129 8.14 0.43 -6.56
CA ALA A 129 9.37 -0.33 -6.35
C ALA A 129 9.10 -1.68 -5.67
N LEU A 130 8.21 -1.72 -4.67
CA LEU A 130 7.83 -2.97 -4.02
C LEU A 130 7.17 -3.94 -5.00
N VAL A 131 6.28 -3.45 -5.86
CA VAL A 131 5.62 -4.29 -6.87
C VAL A 131 6.61 -4.75 -7.95
N GLN A 132 7.48 -3.85 -8.41
CA GLN A 132 8.43 -4.13 -9.48
C GLN A 132 9.59 -5.03 -9.05
N PHE A 133 10.09 -4.89 -7.82
CA PHE A 133 11.30 -5.55 -7.35
C PHE A 133 11.05 -6.56 -6.24
N GLY A 134 10.02 -6.37 -5.42
CA GLY A 134 9.68 -7.28 -4.32
C GLY A 134 8.68 -8.37 -4.71
N PHE A 135 7.65 -8.03 -5.48
CA PHE A 135 6.60 -8.99 -5.91
C PHE A 135 6.84 -9.57 -7.31
N ALA A 136 7.97 -9.25 -7.94
CA ALA A 136 8.36 -9.87 -9.20
C ALA A 136 8.63 -11.38 -9.03
N GLU A 137 8.52 -12.12 -10.14
CA GLU A 137 8.86 -13.55 -10.20
C GLU A 137 10.29 -13.82 -9.68
N LYS A 138 11.21 -12.91 -10.00
CA LYS A 138 12.55 -12.87 -9.41
C LYS A 138 12.70 -11.59 -8.60
N GLU A 139 12.82 -11.73 -7.29
CA GLU A 139 13.07 -10.62 -6.39
C GLU A 139 14.42 -9.94 -6.69
N ASP A 140 14.41 -8.60 -6.72
CA ASP A 140 15.61 -7.75 -6.69
C ASP A 140 15.58 -6.88 -5.43
N PHE A 141 15.95 -7.49 -4.30
CA PHE A 141 15.89 -6.80 -3.02
C PHE A 141 16.85 -5.60 -2.95
N ALA A 142 17.99 -5.64 -3.64
CA ALA A 142 18.95 -4.54 -3.64
C ALA A 142 18.37 -3.30 -4.34
N ALA A 143 17.68 -3.48 -5.47
CA ALA A 143 16.98 -2.39 -6.15
C ALA A 143 15.83 -1.82 -5.30
N LEU A 144 15.07 -2.69 -4.62
CA LEU A 144 14.02 -2.27 -3.70
C LEU A 144 14.59 -1.42 -2.54
N GLU A 145 15.64 -1.91 -1.90
CA GLU A 145 16.31 -1.24 -0.79
C GLU A 145 16.87 0.13 -1.20
N ALA A 146 17.46 0.24 -2.39
CA ALA A 146 17.94 1.52 -2.92
C ALA A 146 16.82 2.56 -3.08
N VAL A 147 15.59 2.15 -3.41
CA VAL A 147 14.46 3.08 -3.48
C VAL A 147 13.98 3.49 -2.09
N LEU A 148 13.95 2.54 -1.14
CA LEU A 148 13.50 2.77 0.23
C LEU A 148 14.42 3.72 1.00
N HIS A 149 15.74 3.61 0.86
CA HIS A 149 16.69 4.53 1.51
C HIS A 149 16.66 5.95 0.94
N ASN A 150 16.41 6.09 -0.36
CA ASN A 150 16.33 7.40 -1.04
C ASN A 150 15.01 8.15 -0.79
N ALA A 151 14.14 7.64 0.07
CA ALA A 151 12.90 8.29 0.48
C ALA A 151 13.10 9.39 1.55
N HIS A 152 14.32 9.52 2.09
CA HIS A 152 14.67 10.40 3.21
C HIS A 152 15.45 11.67 2.83
N ASN A 153 15.70 11.91 1.53
CA ASN A 153 16.35 13.12 1.00
C ASN A 153 15.36 13.96 0.20
#